data_AF-A0A939SUP9-F1
#
_entry.id   AF-A0A939SUP9-F1
#
_cell.length_a   1.000
_cell.length_b   1.000
_cell.length_c   1.000
_cell.angle_alpha   90.00
_cell.angle_beta   90.00
_cell.angle_gamma   90.00
#
_symmetry.space_group_name_H-M   'P 1'
#
loop_
_entity.id
_entity.type
_entity.pdbx_description
1 polymer ?
#
loop_
_entity_poly.entity_id
_entity_poly.type
_entity_poly.pdbx_seq_one_letter_code
_entity_poly.pdbx_strand_id
1 'polypeptide(L)' 'MQLRFFEFYGEDGYGFCEVHHLIPHKSDGVIITKSSDLAIVCSNCHRIIHKQRQ' A
#
# COMPACT_ATOMS: atom_id res chain seq x y z
N MET A 1 12.52 8.38 9.67
CA MET A 1 13.41 8.50 8.50
C MET A 1 12.93 7.50 7.46
N GLN A 2 12.22 7.97 6.43
CA GLN A 2 11.60 7.13 5.41
C GLN A 2 12.68 6.80 4.38
N LEU A 3 13.05 5.52 4.25
CA LEU A 3 13.99 5.05 3.23
C LEU A 3 13.47 5.49 1.85
N ARG A 4 14.30 6.19 1.07
CA ARG A 4 13.97 6.54 -0.31
C ARG A 4 14.20 5.31 -1.17
N PHE A 5 13.13 4.69 -1.68
CA PHE A 5 13.22 3.50 -2.54
C PHE A 5 14.17 3.72 -3.73
N PHE A 6 14.22 4.94 -4.27
CA PHE A 6 15.19 5.36 -5.29
C PHE A 6 16.66 5.03 -4.95
N GLU A 7 17.08 5.17 -3.69
CA GLU A 7 18.46 4.92 -3.28
C GLU A 7 18.84 3.43 -3.40
N PHE A 8 17.86 2.52 -3.38
CA PHE A 8 18.07 1.07 -3.46
C PHE A 8 17.71 0.49 -4.82
N TYR A 9 16.68 1.04 -5.47
CA TYR A 9 16.09 0.50 -6.70
C TYR A 9 16.27 1.41 -7.91
N GLY A 10 16.92 2.57 -7.77
CA GLY A 10 17.08 3.54 -8.85
C GLY A 10 15.74 4.08 -9.35
N GLU A 11 15.60 4.27 -10.66
CA GLU A 11 14.38 4.78 -11.31
C GLU A 11 13.13 3.97 -10.97
N ASP A 12 13.25 2.64 -10.82
CA ASP A 12 12.11 1.78 -10.46
C ASP A 12 11.58 2.07 -9.04
N GLY A 13 12.43 2.63 -8.18
CA GLY A 13 12.06 3.11 -6.85
C GLY A 13 11.54 4.54 -6.82
N TYR A 14 11.59 5.27 -7.94
CA TYR A 14 11.09 6.65 -8.02
C TYR A 14 9.57 6.66 -8.02
N GLY A 15 8.97 7.31 -7.01
CA GLY A 15 7.51 7.37 -6.89
C GLY A 15 6.83 6.03 -6.57
N PHE A 16 7.61 5.01 -6.17
CA PHE A 16 7.08 3.70 -5.85
C PHE A 16 6.11 3.75 -4.66
N CYS A 17 4.89 3.29 -4.91
CA CYS A 17 3.80 3.28 -3.96
C CYS A 17 2.93 2.03 -4.15
N GLU A 18 2.27 1.61 -3.08
CA GLU A 18 1.34 0.50 -3.01
C GLU A 18 -0.06 1.02 -2.68
N VAL A 19 -1.07 0.36 -3.25
CA VAL A 19 -2.47 0.63 -2.95
C VAL A 19 -2.91 -0.26 -1.79
N HIS A 20 -3.40 0.37 -0.74
CA HIS A 20 -3.93 -0.28 0.44
C HIS A 20 -5.46 -0.14 0.51
N HIS A 21 -6.16 -1.23 0.79
CA HIS A 21 -7.61 -1.22 0.97
C HIS A 21 -7.93 -0.90 2.43
N LEU A 22 -8.60 0.23 2.66
CA LEU A 22 -9.01 0.67 4.00
C LEU A 22 -10.10 -0.23 4.61
N ILE A 23 -10.89 -0.87 3.75
CA ILE A 23 -11.94 -1.81 4.16
C ILE A 23 -11.41 -3.24 3.91
N PRO A 24 -11.27 -4.06 4.97
CA PRO A 24 -10.89 -5.46 4.83
C PRO A 24 -11.91 -6.21 4.01
N HIS A 25 -11.42 -6.93 2.99
CA HIS A 25 -12.23 -7.83 2.21
C HIS A 25 -11.57 -9.19 2.14
N LYS A 26 -12.38 -10.24 2.17
CA LYS A 26 -11.92 -11.58 1.82
C LYS A 26 -11.90 -11.68 0.30
N SER A 27 -10.93 -12.42 -0.24
CA SER A 27 -10.73 -12.71 -1.66
C SER A 27 -11.88 -13.48 -2.33
N ASP A 28 -13.00 -13.66 -1.64
CA ASP A 28 -14.02 -14.64 -1.94
C ASP A 28 -15.28 -13.89 -2.42
N GLY A 29 -15.15 -13.14 -3.53
CA GLY A 29 -16.29 -12.45 -4.15
C GLY A 29 -15.92 -11.24 -5.02
N VAL A 30 -16.93 -10.71 -5.73
CA VAL A 30 -16.84 -9.43 -6.44
C VAL A 30 -17.19 -8.31 -5.48
N ILE A 31 -16.28 -7.38 -5.29
CA ILE A 31 -16.43 -6.18 -4.47
C ILE A 31 -16.33 -4.95 -5.35
N ILE A 32 -17.23 -4.00 -5.11
CA ILE A 32 -17.19 -2.69 -5.76
C ILE A 32 -16.34 -1.78 -4.88
N THR A 33 -15.13 -1.49 -5.35
CA THR A 33 -14.19 -0.60 -4.65
C THR A 33 -14.35 0.82 -5.16
N LYS A 34 -14.49 1.79 -4.24
CA LYS A 34 -14.41 3.22 -4.57
C LYS A 34 -12.99 3.73 -4.32
N SER A 35 -12.61 4.81 -4.98
CA SER A 35 -11.32 5.48 -4.72
C SER A 35 -11.19 5.93 -3.26
N SER A 36 -12.30 6.27 -2.60
CA SER A 36 -12.35 6.59 -1.17
C SER A 36 -12.00 5.42 -0.24
N ASP A 37 -12.07 4.19 -0.74
CA ASP A 37 -11.80 2.98 0.03
C ASP A 37 -10.32 2.55 -0.07
N LEU A 38 -9.51 3.34 -0.81
CA LEU A 38 -8.12 3.09 -1.13
C LEU A 38 -7.22 4.17 -0.54
N ALA A 39 -6.04 3.76 -0.09
CA ALA A 39 -4.97 4.67 0.32
C ALA A 39 -3.68 4.32 -0.43
N ILE A 40 -2.97 5.36 -0.88
CA ILE A 40 -1.63 5.19 -1.48
C ILE A 40 -0.60 5.30 -0.36
N VAL A 41 0.18 4.24 -0.16
CA VAL A 41 1.17 4.12 0.91
C VAL A 41 2.46 3.53 0.36
N CYS A 42 3.60 3.73 1.01
CA CYS A 42 4.82 2.99 0.63
C CYS A 42 4.84 1.59 1.26
N SER A 43 5.67 0.67 0.75
CA SER A 43 5.72 -0.72 1.25
C SER A 43 6.01 -0.85 2.73
N ASN A 44 6.81 0.05 3.29
CA ASN A 44 7.12 0.04 4.73
C ASN A 44 5.88 0.42 5.55
N CYS A 45 5.15 1.45 5.13
CA CYS A 45 3.90 1.83 5.75
C CYS A 45 2.85 0.73 5.58
N HIS A 46 2.76 0.14 4.39
CA HIS A 46 1.83 -0.96 4.12
C HIS A 46 2.08 -2.15 5.03
N ARG A 47 3.35 -2.56 5.20
CA ARG A 47 3.76 -3.62 6.13
C ARG A 47 3.37 -3.31 7.57
N ILE A 48 3.54 -2.06 8.02
CA ILE A 48 3.18 -1.65 9.38
C ILE A 48 1.66 -1.70 9.58
N ILE A 49 0.87 -1.23 8.61
CA ILE A 49 -0.60 -1.22 8.68
C ILE A 49 -1.14 -2.64 8.84
N HIS A 50 -0.72 -3.57 7.97
CA HIS A 50 -1.09 -4.98 8.09
C HIS A 50 -0.63 -5.57 9.42
N LYS A 51 0.59 -5.28 9.87
CA LYS A 51 1.05 -5.78 11.19
C LYS A 51 0.20 -5.29 12.37
N GLN A 52 -0.36 -4.09 12.32
CA GLN A 52 -1.03 -3.45 13.46
C GLN A 52 -2.55 -3.65 13.50
N ARG A 53 -3.22 -3.71 12.34
CA ARG A 53 -4.68 -3.53 12.26
C ARG A 53 -5.40 -4.44 11.28
N GLN A 54 -4.70 -5.18 10.41
CA GLN A 54 -5.32 -5.99 9.37
C GLN A 54 -4.55 -7.27 9.07
#